data_AF-A0A352J0P5-F1
#
_entry.id   AF-A0A352J0P5-F1
#
_cell.length_a   1.000
_cell.length_b   1.000
_cell.length_c   1.000
_cell.angle_alpha   90.00
_cell.angle_beta   90.00
_cell.angle_gamma   90.00
#
_symmetry.space_group_name_H-M   'P 1'
#
loop_
_entity.id
_entity.type
_entity.pdbx_description
1 polymer ?
#
loop_
_entity_poly.entity_id
_entity_poly.type
_entity_poly.pdbx_seq_one_letter_code
_entity_poly.pdbx_strand_id
1 'polypeptide(L)'
;GVDIRPFPNNWDLAKRLGTQRENPDNWEKNTVMNQLHLLTPNSSRIIIDCGSGDFFYEVNVRLHQELLYRNIPHDFISRPGVHNWEYWANAIKYQALFFNDYFDAGKASSSPSANTHRGRR
;
A
#
# COMPACT_ATOMS: atom_id res chain seq x y z
N GLY A 1 0.60 10.75 3.08
CA GLY A 1 1.65 9.89 3.64
C GLY A 1 1.03 8.79 4.48
N VAL A 2 1.75 7.68 4.66
CA VAL A 2 1.28 6.49 5.43
C VAL A 2 1.51 6.61 6.94
N ASP A 3 2.35 7.56 7.37
CA ASP A 3 2.43 8.05 8.74
C ASP A 3 2.34 9.57 8.70
N ILE A 4 1.29 10.11 9.32
CA ILE A 4 1.00 11.54 9.34
C ILE A 4 1.63 12.24 10.56
N ARG A 5 2.08 11.48 11.57
CA ARG A 5 2.53 12.02 12.84
C ARG A 5 3.77 12.92 12.73
N PRO A 6 4.73 12.68 11.82
CA PRO A 6 5.86 13.60 11.63
C PRO A 6 5.49 14.96 11.02
N PHE A 7 4.24 15.15 10.57
CA PHE A 7 3.80 16.34 9.82
C PHE A 7 2.63 17.07 10.51
N PRO A 8 2.71 17.39 11.82
CA PRO A 8 1.54 17.80 12.60
C PRO A 8 0.89 19.10 12.14
N ASN A 9 1.67 19.98 11.50
CA ASN A 9 1.25 21.32 11.09
C ASN A 9 0.85 21.40 9.61
N ASN A 10 0.84 20.28 8.89
CA ASN A 10 0.55 20.24 7.46
C ASN A 10 -0.92 19.91 7.20
N TRP A 11 -1.44 20.31 6.03
CA TRP A 11 -2.77 19.95 5.50
C TRP A 11 -3.95 20.16 6.47
N ASP A 12 -3.86 21.16 7.33
CA ASP A 12 -4.85 21.45 8.36
C ASP A 12 -5.17 20.24 9.27
N LEU A 13 -4.21 19.32 9.45
CA LEU A 13 -4.41 18.11 10.26
C LEU A 13 -4.84 18.45 11.69
N ALA A 14 -4.22 19.44 12.31
CA ALA A 14 -4.60 19.89 13.67
C ALA A 14 -6.05 20.40 13.77
N LYS A 15 -6.62 20.97 12.69
CA LYS A 15 -8.03 21.40 12.68
C LYS A 15 -9.00 20.21 12.62
N ARG A 16 -8.55 19.07 12.08
CA ARG A 16 -9.38 17.86 11.86
C ARG A 16 -9.22 16.83 12.97
N LEU A 17 -8.00 16.65 13.46
CA LEU A 17 -7.62 15.63 14.44
C LEU A 17 -7.42 16.21 15.85
N GLY A 18 -7.37 17.53 15.99
CA GLY A 18 -6.86 18.21 17.18
C GLY A 18 -5.33 18.18 17.23
N THR A 19 -4.72 18.91 18.17
CA THR A 19 -3.26 18.86 18.35
C THR A 19 -2.84 17.46 18.83
N GLN A 20 -1.65 17.00 18.43
CA GLN A 20 -1.14 15.69 18.86
C GLN A 20 -1.06 15.54 20.38
N ARG A 21 -0.72 16.63 21.08
CA ARG A 21 -0.60 16.67 22.53
C ARG A 21 -1.95 16.47 23.22
N GLU A 22 -3.00 17.12 22.70
CA GLU A 22 -4.32 17.11 23.34
C GLU A 22 -5.18 15.95 22.87
N ASN A 23 -4.95 15.44 21.66
CA ASN A 23 -5.77 14.41 21.02
C ASN A 23 -4.92 13.25 20.45
N PRO A 24 -4.00 12.65 21.21
CA PRO A 24 -3.07 11.64 20.69
C PRO A 24 -3.80 10.45 20.04
N ASP A 25 -4.91 10.01 20.62
CA ASP A 25 -5.73 8.91 20.10
C ASP A 25 -6.23 9.14 18.67
N ASN A 26 -6.57 10.38 18.30
CA ASN A 26 -7.03 10.70 16.95
C ASN A 26 -5.90 10.47 15.94
N TRP A 27 -4.68 10.83 16.29
CA TRP A 27 -3.51 10.62 15.45
C TRP A 27 -3.13 9.15 15.35
N GLU A 28 -3.21 8.43 16.47
CA GLU A 28 -2.92 7.00 16.49
C GLU A 28 -3.92 6.22 15.63
N LYS A 29 -5.23 6.51 15.78
CA LYS A 29 -6.31 5.84 15.04
C LYS A 29 -6.36 6.19 13.55
N ASN A 30 -5.81 7.33 13.12
CA ASN A 30 -5.86 7.78 11.72
C ASN A 30 -4.50 7.68 11.02
N THR A 31 -3.56 6.92 11.58
CA THR A 31 -2.25 6.64 10.98
C THR A 31 -2.20 5.22 10.45
N VAL A 32 -1.95 5.04 9.15
CA VAL A 32 -1.95 3.71 8.49
C VAL A 32 -0.97 2.74 9.16
N MET A 33 0.22 3.21 9.55
CA MET A 33 1.22 2.44 10.30
C MET A 33 0.63 1.74 11.54
N ASN A 34 -0.28 2.42 12.25
CA ASN A 34 -0.86 1.90 13.48
C ASN A 34 -2.07 1.00 13.23
N GLN A 35 -2.66 1.05 12.04
CA GLN A 35 -3.82 0.25 11.65
C GLN A 35 -3.45 -1.12 11.08
N LEU A 36 -2.15 -1.43 10.94
CA LEU A 36 -1.68 -2.71 10.39
C LEU A 36 -2.24 -3.95 11.10
N HIS A 37 -2.63 -3.83 12.37
CA HIS A 37 -3.27 -4.93 13.13
C HIS A 37 -4.70 -5.27 12.66
N LEU A 38 -5.32 -4.38 11.87
CA LEU A 38 -6.65 -4.59 11.29
C LEU A 38 -6.60 -5.40 9.99
N LEU A 39 -5.41 -5.65 9.44
CA LEU A 39 -5.26 -6.43 8.22
C LEU A 39 -5.59 -7.90 8.48
N THR A 40 -6.56 -8.42 7.75
CA THR A 40 -6.76 -9.87 7.66
C THR A 40 -5.66 -10.46 6.79
N PRO A 41 -4.89 -11.45 7.28
CA PRO A 41 -3.83 -12.08 6.49
C PRO A 41 -4.37 -12.57 5.14
N ASN A 42 -3.62 -12.28 4.07
CA ASN A 42 -3.91 -12.72 2.69
C ASN A 42 -5.25 -12.27 2.09
N SER A 43 -5.99 -11.35 2.73
CA SER A 43 -7.27 -10.85 2.18
C SER A 43 -7.10 -9.71 1.18
N SER A 44 -5.90 -9.12 1.07
CA SER A 44 -5.62 -7.96 0.24
C SER A 44 -4.18 -8.01 -0.29
N ARG A 45 -3.98 -7.47 -1.50
CA ARG A 45 -2.65 -7.20 -2.05
C ARG A 45 -2.36 -5.72 -1.89
N ILE A 46 -1.14 -5.40 -1.45
CA ILE A 46 -0.71 -4.03 -1.17
C ILE A 46 0.45 -3.68 -2.10
N ILE A 47 0.41 -2.49 -2.68
CA ILE A 47 1.53 -1.90 -3.41
C ILE A 47 1.85 -0.52 -2.82
N ILE A 48 3.13 -0.25 -2.61
CA ILE A 48 3.67 1.03 -2.14
C ILE A 48 4.72 1.47 -3.15
N ASP A 49 4.53 2.64 -3.76
CA ASP A 49 5.45 3.22 -4.75
C ASP A 49 5.80 4.65 -4.31
N CYS A 50 7.07 4.89 -3.98
CA CYS A 50 7.52 6.17 -3.43
C CYS A 50 8.93 6.56 -3.93
N GLY A 51 9.05 7.81 -4.41
CA GLY A 51 10.31 8.35 -4.88
C GLY A 51 11.32 8.51 -3.73
N SER A 52 12.59 8.18 -3.97
CA SER A 52 13.63 8.23 -2.93
C SER A 52 13.97 9.65 -2.45
N GLY A 53 13.58 10.68 -3.20
CA GLY A 53 13.67 12.09 -2.79
C GLY A 53 12.34 12.69 -2.33
N ASP A 54 11.28 11.90 -2.21
CA ASP A 54 10.00 12.36 -1.66
C ASP A 54 10.14 12.59 -0.13
N PHE A 55 9.54 13.65 0.40
CA PHE A 55 9.57 13.93 1.84
C PHE A 55 8.80 12.89 2.67
N PHE A 56 8.00 12.03 2.03
CA PHE A 56 7.40 10.85 2.65
C PHE A 56 8.26 9.58 2.55
N TYR A 57 9.46 9.62 1.98
CA TYR A 57 10.24 8.41 1.71
C TYR A 57 10.52 7.59 2.98
N GLU A 58 11.08 8.22 4.02
CA GLU A 58 11.43 7.54 5.27
C GLU A 58 10.23 6.90 5.98
N VAL A 59 9.06 7.54 5.93
CA VAL A 59 7.85 6.96 6.53
C VAL A 59 7.32 5.77 5.73
N ASN A 60 7.50 5.76 4.40
CA ASN A 60 7.15 4.62 3.56
C ASN A 60 8.16 3.46 3.73
N VAL A 61 9.46 3.75 3.87
CA VAL A 61 10.48 2.73 4.18
C VAL A 61 10.19 2.08 5.53
N ARG A 62 9.84 2.87 6.55
CA ARG A 62 9.44 2.32 7.85
C ARG A 62 8.22 1.41 7.74
N LEU A 63 7.22 1.79 6.94
CA LEU A 63 6.03 0.97 6.73
C LEU A 63 6.41 -0.36 6.08
N HIS A 64 7.27 -0.33 5.05
CA HIS A 64 7.80 -1.52 4.40
C HIS A 64 8.46 -2.48 5.40
N GLN A 65 9.34 -1.97 6.29
CA GLN A 65 9.98 -2.81 7.31
C GLN A 65 8.98 -3.42 8.30
N GLU A 66 7.96 -2.68 8.72
CA GLU A 66 6.91 -3.20 9.60
C GLU A 66 6.06 -4.29 8.92
N LEU A 67 5.75 -4.11 7.63
CA LEU A 67 5.03 -5.13 6.85
C LEU A 67 5.88 -6.40 6.69
N LEU A 68 7.19 -6.26 6.43
CA LEU A 68 8.13 -7.39 6.38
C LEU A 68 8.19 -8.13 7.72
N TYR A 69 8.37 -7.41 8.83
CA TYR A 69 8.43 -7.99 10.18
C TYR A 69 7.18 -8.81 10.51
N ARG A 70 6.00 -8.36 10.05
CA ARG A 70 4.71 -9.01 10.27
C ARG A 70 4.37 -10.06 9.22
N ASN A 71 5.27 -10.34 8.28
CA ASN A 71 5.05 -11.24 7.13
C ASN A 71 3.80 -10.90 6.32
N ILE A 72 3.51 -9.61 6.13
CA ILE A 72 2.38 -9.14 5.33
C ILE A 72 2.85 -9.01 3.87
N PRO A 73 2.29 -9.77 2.91
CA PRO A 73 2.68 -9.68 1.52
C PRO A 73 2.37 -8.32 0.91
N HIS A 74 3.36 -7.70 0.28
CA HIS A 74 3.21 -6.41 -0.39
C HIS A 74 4.34 -6.17 -1.40
N ASP A 75 4.09 -5.29 -2.35
CA ASP A 75 5.08 -4.78 -3.29
C ASP A 75 5.59 -3.41 -2.80
N PHE A 76 6.90 -3.24 -2.72
CA PHE A 76 7.52 -1.96 -2.38
C PHE A 76 8.46 -1.54 -3.52
N ILE A 77 8.16 -0.41 -4.14
CA ILE A 77 8.92 0.15 -5.26
C ILE A 77 9.49 1.50 -4.83
N SER A 78 10.79 1.66 -5.01
CA SER A 78 11.47 2.95 -4.86
C SER A 78 12.40 3.23 -6.02
N ARG A 79 12.36 4.47 -6.51
CA ARG A 79 13.16 4.97 -7.64
C ARG A 79 13.55 6.43 -7.40
N PRO A 80 14.57 6.95 -8.09
CA PRO A 80 14.84 8.40 -8.09
C PRO A 80 13.59 9.20 -8.46
N GLY A 81 13.30 10.24 -7.69
CA GLY A 81 12.16 11.14 -7.90
C GLY A 81 11.62 11.72 -6.60
N VAL A 82 10.71 12.68 -6.71
CA VAL A 82 10.17 13.47 -5.60
C VAL A 82 8.63 13.48 -5.63
N HIS A 83 8.01 14.24 -4.74
CA HIS A 83 6.55 14.38 -4.63
C HIS A 83 5.95 15.21 -5.78
N ASN A 84 5.96 14.68 -7.01
CA ASN A 84 5.51 15.40 -8.20
C ASN A 84 4.82 14.52 -9.26
N TRP A 85 4.18 15.19 -10.23
CA TRP A 85 3.48 14.53 -11.33
C TRP A 85 4.37 13.71 -12.26
N GLU A 86 5.62 14.13 -12.45
CA GLU A 86 6.58 13.39 -13.29
C GLU A 86 6.82 11.99 -12.72
N TYR A 87 7.06 11.89 -11.40
CA TYR A 87 7.20 10.62 -10.71
C TYR A 87 5.92 9.80 -10.81
N TRP A 88 4.77 10.39 -10.52
CA TRP A 88 3.48 9.68 -10.52
C TRP A 88 3.07 9.17 -11.91
N ALA A 89 3.40 9.90 -12.97
CA ALA A 89 3.15 9.47 -14.36
C ALA A 89 3.95 8.20 -14.72
N ASN A 90 5.11 7.98 -14.09
CA ASN A 90 5.83 6.72 -14.19
C ASN A 90 5.22 5.66 -13.26
N ALA A 91 4.98 5.99 -11.99
CA ALA A 91 4.46 5.07 -10.97
C ALA A 91 3.13 4.40 -11.35
N ILE A 92 2.22 5.16 -11.97
CA ILE A 92 0.90 4.65 -12.36
C ILE A 92 0.97 3.45 -13.32
N LYS A 93 2.02 3.35 -14.14
CA LYS A 93 2.22 2.22 -15.07
C LYS A 93 2.42 0.90 -14.31
N TYR A 94 3.18 0.95 -13.22
CA TYR A 94 3.47 -0.22 -12.39
C TYR A 94 2.27 -0.57 -11.50
N GLN A 95 1.55 0.43 -11.00
CA GLN A 95 0.28 0.21 -10.30
C GLN A 95 -0.76 -0.45 -11.22
N ALA A 96 -0.89 0.00 -12.47
CA ALA A 96 -1.78 -0.61 -13.45
C ALA A 96 -1.41 -2.08 -13.74
N LEU A 97 -0.12 -2.38 -13.90
CA LEU A 97 0.36 -3.76 -14.04
C LEU A 97 0.03 -4.61 -12.80
N PHE A 98 0.32 -4.10 -11.60
CA PHE A 98 -0.01 -4.77 -10.34
C PHE A 98 -1.50 -5.13 -10.25
N PHE A 99 -2.39 -4.20 -10.60
CA PHE A 99 -3.83 -4.46 -10.62
C PHE A 99 -4.21 -5.47 -11.70
N ASN A 100 -3.65 -5.35 -12.91
CA ASN A 100 -3.91 -6.31 -13.99
C ASN A 100 -3.58 -7.73 -13.54
N ASP A 101 -2.38 -7.94 -13.00
CA ASP A 101 -1.91 -9.26 -12.58
C ASP A 101 -2.77 -9.84 -11.47
N TYR A 102 -3.20 -9.01 -10.51
CA TYR A 102 -4.13 -9.44 -9.45
C TYR A 102 -5.48 -9.91 -10.01
N PHE A 103 -6.10 -9.12 -10.89
CA PHE A 103 -7.42 -9.45 -11.43
C PHE A 103 -7.39 -10.59 -12.46
N ASP A 104 -6.30 -10.75 -13.21
CA ASP A 104 -6.13 -11.86 -14.15
C ASP A 104 -5.87 -13.18 -13.42
N ALA A 105 -5.08 -13.19 -12.34
CA ALA A 105 -4.92 -14.36 -11.48
C ALA A 105 -6.27 -14.84 -10.90
N GLY A 106 -7.16 -13.89 -10.57
CA GLY A 106 -8.53 -14.20 -10.15
C GLY A 106 -9.31 -14.98 -11.22
N LYS A 107 -9.22 -14.60 -12.49
CA LYS A 107 -9.92 -15.24 -13.62
C LYS A 107 -9.44 -16.68 -13.87
N ALA A 108 -8.15 -16.94 -13.71
CA ALA A 108 -7.57 -18.29 -13.90
C ALA A 108 -8.09 -19.28 -12.85
N SER A 109 -8.32 -18.81 -11.61
CA SER A 109 -8.83 -19.65 -10.51
C SER A 109 -10.33 -20.01 -10.63
N SER A 110 -11.08 -19.31 -11.49
CA SER A 110 -12.52 -19.51 -11.71
C SER A 110 -12.88 -20.33 -12.96
N SER A 111 -11.90 -20.84 -13.71
CA SER A 111 -12.18 -21.67 -14.88
C SER A 111 -12.53 -23.11 -14.46
N PRO A 112 -13.68 -23.68 -14.87
CA PRO A 112 -13.99 -25.08 -14.58
C PRO A 112 -12.95 -25.97 -15.26
N SER A 113 -12.41 -26.94 -14.51
CA SER A 113 -11.56 -28.00 -15.04
C SER A 113 -12.25 -28.63 -16.27
N ALA A 114 -11.71 -28.36 -17.45
CA ALA A 114 -12.18 -28.98 -18.69
C ALA A 114 -11.86 -30.47 -18.61
N ASN A 115 -12.88 -31.23 -18.24
CA ASN A 115 -12.83 -32.68 -18.12
C ASN A 115 -12.45 -33.27 -19.48
N THR A 116 -11.21 -33.75 -19.60
CA THR A 116 -10.68 -34.37 -20.81
C THR A 116 -11.55 -35.57 -21.19
N HIS A 117 -12.24 -35.46 -22.33
CA HIS A 117 -12.88 -36.60 -22.99
C HIS A 117 -11.80 -37.60 -23.43
N ARG A 118 -11.53 -38.62 -22.59
CA ARG A 118 -10.90 -39.86 -23.05
C ARG A 118 -11.91 -40.59 -23.93
N GLY A 119 -11.82 -40.36 -25.22
CA GLY A 119 -12.40 -41.26 -26.22
C GLY A 119 -11.78 -42.64 -26.05
N ARG A 120 -12.59 -43.60 -25.58
CA ARG A 120 -12.32 -45.03 -25.78
C ARG A 120 -12.67 -45.35 -27.23
N ARG A 121 -11.65 -45.67 -28.02
CA ARG A 121 -11.76 -46.67 -29.09
C ARG A 121 -10.92 -47.86 -28.67
#